data_AF-A0AAW9ECP5-F1
#
_entry.id   AF-A0AAW9ECP5-F1
#
_cell.length_a   1.000
_cell.length_b   1.000
_cell.length_c   1.000
_cell.angle_alpha   90.00
_cell.angle_beta   90.00
_cell.angle_gamma   90.00
#
_symmetry.space_group_name_H-M   'P 1'
#
loop_
_entity.id
_entity.type
_entity.pdbx_description
1 polymer ?
#
loop_
_entity_poly.entity_id
_entity_poly.type
_entity_poly.pdbx_seq_one_letter_code
_entity_poly.pdbx_strand_id
1 'polypeptide(L)' 'LLDEHVIALASDSDLDTSLPLLDINSPEAIADFIIQWLTEKK' A
#
# COMPACT_ATOMS: atom_id res chain seq x y z
N LEU A 1 -14.48 2.66 -7.14
CA LEU A 1 -13.40 3.25 -7.95
C LEU A 1 -12.06 2.53 -7.76
N LEU A 2 -11.93 1.62 -6.79
CA LEU A 2 -10.82 0.66 -6.75
C LEU A 2 -11.11 -0.49 -7.70
N ASP A 3 -10.09 -0.95 -8.42
CA ASP A 3 -10.14 -2.12 -9.29
C ASP A 3 -9.20 -3.22 -8.77
N GLU A 4 -9.18 -4.35 -9.47
CA GLU A 4 -8.40 -5.54 -9.11
C GLU A 4 -6.87 -5.36 -9.19
N HIS A 5 -6.39 -4.25 -9.76
CA HIS A 5 -4.96 -3.95 -9.88
C HIS A 5 -4.42 -3.14 -8.70
N VAL A 6 -5.29 -2.65 -7.80
CA VAL A 6 -4.86 -1.91 -6.60
C VAL A 6 -4.26 -2.88 -5.58
N ILE A 7 -3.00 -2.64 -5.20
CA ILE A 7 -2.24 -3.53 -4.32
C ILE A 7 -2.12 -3.03 -2.86
N ALA A 8 -2.34 -1.74 -2.63
CA ALA A 8 -2.37 -1.10 -1.32
C ALA A 8 -3.00 0.29 -1.43
N LEU A 9 -3.40 0.86 -0.29
CA LEU A 9 -3.88 2.24 -0.16
C LEU A 9 -2.96 2.99 0.80
N ALA A 10 -2.60 4.23 0.46
CA ALA A 10 -1.91 5.14 1.38
C ALA A 10 -2.86 6.27 1.77
N SER A 11 -3.08 6.45 3.07
CA SER A 11 -4.05 7.41 3.62
C SER A 11 -3.53 7.99 4.95
N ASP A 12 -3.98 9.18 5.31
CA ASP A 12 -3.76 9.81 6.63
C ASP A 12 -4.91 9.51 7.60
N SER A 13 -5.91 8.77 7.12
CA SER A 13 -7.14 8.44 7.82
C SER A 13 -7.36 6.93 7.77
N ASP A 14 -7.91 6.38 8.84
CA ASP A 14 -8.28 4.97 8.90
C ASP A 14 -9.45 4.69 7.93
N LEU A 15 -9.21 3.77 6.99
CA LEU A 15 -10.18 3.34 6.01
C LEU A 15 -10.55 1.89 6.26
N ASP A 16 -11.85 1.58 6.20
CA ASP A 16 -12.33 0.20 6.22
C ASP A 16 -12.10 -0.43 4.85
N THR A 17 -10.99 -1.15 4.73
CA THR A 17 -10.53 -1.77 3.48
C THR A 17 -9.87 -3.12 3.76
N SER A 18 -10.02 -4.07 2.84
CA SER A 18 -9.32 -5.35 2.87
C SER A 18 -7.91 -5.27 2.28
N LEU A 19 -7.55 -4.14 1.66
CA LEU A 19 -6.20 -3.91 1.13
C LEU A 19 -5.27 -3.41 2.23
N PRO A 20 -3.95 -3.65 2.13
CA PRO A 20 -2.97 -3.03 3.01
C PRO A 20 -3.16 -1.51 3.04
N LEU A 21 -3.26 -0.93 4.24
CA LEU A 21 -3.36 0.51 4.46
C LEU A 21 -2.03 1.03 5.03
N LEU A 22 -1.41 1.96 4.30
CA LEU A 22 -0.15 2.60 4.65
C LEU A 22 -0.42 4.05 5.08
N ASP A 23 0.42 4.57 5.97
CA ASP A 23 0.41 5.99 6.29
C ASP A 23 1.00 6.79 5.12
N ILE A 24 0.20 7.69 4.54
CA ILE A 24 0.63 8.55 3.43
C ILE A 24 1.76 9.50 3.82
N ASN A 25 1.93 9.79 5.10
CA ASN A 25 2.96 10.69 5.62
C ASN A 25 4.29 9.99 5.92
N SER A 26 4.37 8.67 5.67
CA SER A 26 5.54 7.84 5.92
C SER A 26 6.12 7.30 4.60
N PRO A 27 6.82 8.14 3.80
CA PRO A 27 7.33 7.76 2.48
C PRO A 27 8.32 6.58 2.52
N GLU A 28 9.08 6.43 3.60
CA GLU A 28 10.00 5.30 3.80
C GLU A 28 9.24 3.97 3.86
N ALA A 29 8.12 3.92 4.59
CA ALA A 29 7.29 2.71 4.70
C ALA A 29 6.64 2.35 3.36
N ILE A 30 6.26 3.36 2.56
CA ILE A 30 5.74 3.15 1.21
C ILE A 30 6.82 2.60 0.29
N ALA A 31 8.05 3.13 0.36
CA ALA A 31 9.18 2.64 -0.42
C ALA A 31 9.52 1.19 -0.07
N ASP A 32 9.56 0.85 1.22
CA ASP A 32 9.80 -0.51 1.70
C ASP A 32 8.72 -1.48 1.21
N PHE A 33 7.45 -1.07 1.27
CA PHE A 33 6.33 -1.86 0.75
C PHE A 33 6.48 -2.14 -0.75
N ILE A 34 6.86 -1.14 -1.54
CA ILE A 34 7.08 -1.31 -3.00
C ILE A 34 8.22 -2.29 -3.26
N ILE A 35 9.34 -2.21 -2.54
CA ILE A 35 10.48 -3.12 -2.69
C ILE A 35 10.07 -4.56 -2.34
N GLN A 36 9.33 -4.74 -1.24
CA GLN A 36 8.82 -6.05 -0.84
C GLN A 36 7.90 -6.62 -1.93
N TRP A 37 6.92 -5.84 -2.40
CA TRP A 37 6.01 -6.27 -3.44
C TRP A 37 6.73 -6.66 -4.75
N LEU A 38 7.76 -5.92 -5.14
CA LEU A 38 8.58 -6.24 -6.32
C LEU A 38 9.41 -7.52 -6.14
N THR A 39 9.87 -7.82 -4.93
CA THR A 39 10.72 -8.98 -4.66
C THR A 39 9.94 -10.27 -4.41
N GLU A 40 8.72 -10.19 -3.88
CA GLU A 40 7.80 -11.32 -3.72
C GLU A 40 7.21 -11.83 -5.05
N LYS A 41 7.29 -11.03 -6.12
CA LYS A 41 6.85 -11.39 -7.49
C LYS A 41 7.79 -12.38 -8.22
N LYS A 42 8.79 -12.95 -7.55
CA LYS A 42 9.71 -13.95 -8.11
C LYS A 42 9.18 -15.38 -8.04
#